data_AF-A0A2N2WSY0-F1
#
_entry.id   AF-A0A2N2WSY0-F1
#
_cell.length_a   1.000
_cell.length_b   1.000
_cell.length_c   1.000
_cell.angle_alpha   90.00
_cell.angle_beta   90.00
_cell.angle_gamma   90.00
#
_symmetry.space_group_name_H-M   'P 1'
#
loop_
_entity.id
_entity.type
_entity.pdbx_description
1 polymer ?
#
loop_
_entity_poly.entity_id
_entity_poly.type
_entity_poly.pdbx_seq_one_letter_code
_entity_poly.pdbx_strand_id
1 'polypeptide(L)'
;MKQPIVILLFVLLTLQAYGQNPTLKEQALDKFKKEHYSEAILLLEQAAKETPKDAEIFYYLGWFNHYRAYDSRPLSGYSFSYSEQIFKYLDKALELKPDYGDAKYFYGAECSGNAFIAMQNNDAEKLRYFYKLANDKGAYPAWLKEFGRNFLKSCDANAILFTGGNADFDVCLYLQLHENVRTDITLVPIGNIDRPWYVKFIKTGLDGTIKKVDLNLTDQQIMDIHPFKWDTTMVSIKLSSEDKKQFGLSDNYLFQWQVEPDLFSERMHSKIESEKAKKRAYLSPQRAILLQIVEDNFSHRPIYFSNFCSPTLFGGLNSFFQNCGLVSRLTPVLTKDTEFAFNYSKMDELLQEQNVVNFKTLINSSMPRISGVIVSGYYNTLLNLSEKFDKTNDLKGKNYLKLLFEKHLKIGYDTEFENEIQKK
;
A
#
# COMPACT_ATOMS: atom_id res chain seq x y z
N MET A 1 -16.62 -25.51 78.09
CA MET A 1 -15.94 -26.59 77.35
C MET A 1 -15.57 -26.06 75.97
N LYS A 2 -14.31 -26.26 75.58
CA LYS A 2 -13.59 -25.55 74.51
C LYS A 2 -14.11 -25.95 73.12
N GLN A 3 -14.46 -24.97 72.29
CA GLN A 3 -14.60 -25.16 70.83
C GLN A 3 -13.20 -25.21 70.21
N PRO A 4 -12.91 -26.12 69.26
CA PRO A 4 -11.67 -26.06 68.52
C PRO A 4 -11.81 -25.04 67.38
N ILE A 5 -10.93 -24.03 67.40
CA ILE A 5 -10.67 -23.15 66.27
C ILE A 5 -9.92 -23.98 65.24
N VAL A 6 -10.57 -24.32 64.12
CA VAL A 6 -9.88 -24.86 62.94
C VAL A 6 -9.26 -23.67 62.20
N ILE A 7 -7.97 -23.48 62.42
CA ILE A 7 -7.15 -22.53 61.66
C ILE A 7 -7.00 -23.10 60.25
N LEU A 8 -7.67 -22.50 59.27
CA LEU A 8 -7.46 -22.81 57.86
C LEU A 8 -6.12 -22.18 57.45
N LEU A 9 -5.05 -22.99 57.41
CA LEU A 9 -3.75 -22.58 56.89
C LEU A 9 -3.87 -22.42 55.37
N PHE A 10 -4.03 -21.19 54.90
CA PHE A 10 -3.81 -20.86 53.49
C PHE A 10 -2.31 -20.95 53.19
N VAL A 11 -1.87 -22.09 52.64
CA VAL A 11 -0.57 -22.18 52.00
C VAL A 11 -0.68 -21.45 50.67
N LEU A 12 -0.27 -20.18 50.66
CA LEU A 12 0.05 -19.45 49.43
C LEU A 12 1.28 -20.12 48.81
N LEU A 13 1.03 -21.10 47.94
CA LEU A 13 2.01 -21.57 46.95
C LEU A 13 2.28 -20.39 46.01
N THR A 14 3.28 -19.57 46.36
CA THR A 14 3.92 -18.69 45.39
C THR A 14 4.65 -19.59 44.41
N LEU A 15 4.00 -19.90 43.29
CA LEU A 15 4.70 -20.27 42.07
C LEU A 15 5.56 -19.06 41.69
N GLN A 16 6.80 -19.03 42.19
CA GLN A 16 7.87 -18.30 41.52
C GLN A 16 8.02 -18.99 40.16
N ALA A 17 7.26 -18.50 39.16
CA ALA A 17 7.63 -18.69 37.78
C ALA A 17 9.03 -18.08 37.65
N TYR A 18 10.06 -18.94 37.61
CA TYR A 18 11.37 -18.55 37.13
C TYR A 18 11.16 -18.11 35.68
N GLY A 19 10.96 -16.81 35.46
CA GLY A 19 10.96 -16.25 34.12
C GLY A 19 12.30 -16.60 33.50
N GLN A 20 12.29 -17.43 32.46
CA GLN A 20 13.51 -17.67 31.69
C GLN A 20 14.05 -16.32 31.25
N ASN A 21 15.36 -16.10 31.42
CA ASN A 21 15.99 -14.91 30.88
C ASN A 21 15.68 -14.86 29.38
N PRO A 22 15.25 -13.70 28.84
CA PRO A 22 14.86 -13.60 27.45
C PRO A 22 16.02 -14.02 26.55
N THR A 23 15.71 -14.80 25.51
CA THR A 23 16.68 -15.18 24.48
C THR A 23 17.23 -13.93 23.77
N LEU A 24 18.39 -14.05 23.12
CA LEU A 24 18.97 -12.94 22.35
C LEU A 24 18.00 -12.42 21.27
N LYS A 25 17.22 -13.32 20.65
CA LYS A 25 16.17 -12.95 19.68
C LYS A 25 15.06 -12.11 20.32
N GLU A 26 14.56 -12.50 21.49
CA GLU A 26 13.53 -11.74 22.21
C GLU A 26 14.04 -10.37 22.68
N GLN A 27 15.27 -10.31 23.17
CA GLN A 27 15.92 -9.05 23.51
C GLN A 27 16.07 -8.14 22.28
N ALA A 28 16.45 -8.70 21.13
CA ALA A 28 16.56 -7.93 19.89
C ALA A 28 15.21 -7.36 19.44
N LEU A 29 14.13 -8.14 19.54
CA LEU A 29 12.78 -7.69 19.21
C LEU A 29 12.31 -6.55 20.14
N ASP A 30 12.60 -6.64 21.44
CA ASP A 30 12.32 -5.57 22.39
C ASP A 30 13.12 -4.29 22.07
N LYS A 31 14.41 -4.43 21.74
CA LYS A 31 15.25 -3.30 21.32
C LYS A 31 14.73 -2.65 20.04
N PHE A 32 14.30 -3.44 19.06
CA PHE A 32 13.73 -2.92 17.82
C PHE A 32 12.43 -2.15 18.08
N LYS A 33 11.54 -2.67 18.94
CA LYS A 33 10.29 -1.98 19.35
C LYS A 33 10.55 -0.65 20.04
N LYS A 34 11.68 -0.52 20.74
CA LYS A 34 12.14 0.72 21.39
C LYS A 34 12.98 1.61 20.46
N GLU A 35 13.04 1.29 19.17
CA GLU A 35 13.79 2.04 18.15
C GLU A 35 15.33 1.99 18.33
N HIS A 36 15.84 1.06 19.14
CA HIS A 36 17.27 0.84 19.34
C HIS A 36 17.82 -0.11 18.25
N TYR A 37 17.71 0.29 16.97
CA TYR A 37 17.96 -0.58 15.82
C TYR A 37 19.36 -1.20 15.77
N SER A 38 20.40 -0.43 16.10
CA SER A 38 21.78 -0.93 16.09
C SER A 38 22.01 -2.00 17.15
N GLU A 39 21.46 -1.83 18.36
CA GLU A 39 21.53 -2.85 19.41
C GLU A 39 20.75 -4.11 19.02
N ALA A 40 19.55 -3.94 18.43
CA ALA A 40 18.73 -5.05 17.97
C ALA A 40 19.45 -5.91 16.92
N ILE A 41 20.11 -5.29 15.94
CA ILE A 41 20.87 -5.99 14.90
C ILE A 41 22.06 -6.75 15.50
N LEU A 42 22.82 -6.13 16.42
CA LEU A 42 23.95 -6.80 17.09
C LEU A 42 23.51 -8.03 17.88
N LEU A 43 22.39 -7.94 18.60
CA LEU A 43 21.82 -9.08 19.34
C LEU A 43 21.38 -10.21 18.39
N LEU A 44 20.77 -9.90 17.24
CA LEU A 44 20.43 -10.91 16.24
C LEU A 44 21.65 -11.54 15.59
N GLU A 45 22.72 -10.79 15.33
CA GLU A 45 23.97 -11.35 14.79
C GLU A 45 24.61 -12.34 15.78
N GLN A 46 24.50 -12.08 17.08
CA GLN A 46 24.92 -13.03 18.12
C GLN A 46 23.97 -14.25 18.16
N ALA A 47 22.66 -14.02 18.14
CA ALA A 47 21.66 -15.09 18.12
C ALA A 47 21.84 -16.03 16.91
N ALA A 48 22.19 -15.49 15.74
CA ALA A 48 22.44 -16.25 14.52
C ALA A 48 23.65 -17.20 14.64
N LYS A 49 24.63 -16.86 15.49
CA LYS A 49 25.78 -17.75 15.79
C LYS A 49 25.38 -18.88 16.72
N GLU A 50 24.52 -18.61 17.70
CA GLU A 50 24.03 -19.61 18.65
C GLU A 50 23.01 -20.58 18.03
N THR A 51 22.19 -20.08 17.11
CA THR A 51 21.07 -20.82 16.50
C THR A 51 21.03 -20.69 14.97
N PRO A 52 22.06 -21.19 14.25
CA PRO A 52 22.23 -20.94 12.81
C PRO A 52 21.18 -21.61 11.90
N LYS A 53 20.23 -22.35 12.46
CA LYS A 53 19.13 -23.01 11.73
C LYS A 53 17.78 -22.31 11.92
N ASP A 54 17.71 -21.24 12.72
CA ASP A 54 16.48 -20.47 12.90
C ASP A 54 16.31 -19.46 11.76
N ALA A 55 15.41 -19.77 10.82
CA ALA A 55 15.11 -18.92 9.67
C ALA A 55 14.59 -17.53 10.07
N GLU A 56 13.90 -17.42 11.21
CA GLU A 56 13.30 -16.17 11.69
C GLU A 56 14.37 -15.14 12.08
N ILE A 57 15.49 -15.59 12.64
CA ILE A 57 16.62 -14.70 12.97
C ILE A 57 17.18 -14.06 11.69
N PHE A 58 17.39 -14.85 10.64
CA PHE A 58 17.89 -14.35 9.36
C PHE A 58 16.88 -13.44 8.66
N TYR A 59 15.59 -13.74 8.75
CA TYR A 59 14.54 -12.83 8.32
C TYR A 59 14.62 -11.49 9.06
N TYR A 60 14.67 -11.49 10.40
CA TYR A 60 14.78 -10.25 11.17
C TYR A 60 16.07 -9.49 10.88
N LEU A 61 17.19 -10.18 10.64
CA LEU A 61 18.42 -9.53 10.21
C LEU A 61 18.25 -8.81 8.88
N GLY A 62 17.60 -9.43 7.89
CA GLY A 62 17.26 -8.79 6.62
C GLY A 62 16.34 -7.58 6.82
N TRP A 63 15.22 -7.78 7.52
CA TRP A 63 14.23 -6.72 7.75
C TRP A 63 14.80 -5.55 8.57
N PHE A 64 15.48 -5.81 9.69
CA PHE A 64 15.99 -4.74 10.55
C PHE A 64 17.06 -3.91 9.86
N ASN A 65 17.93 -4.57 9.07
CA ASN A 65 18.91 -3.85 8.28
C ASN A 65 18.22 -3.00 7.20
N HIS A 66 17.22 -3.54 6.48
CA HIS A 66 16.40 -2.77 5.53
C HIS A 66 15.78 -1.53 6.18
N TYR A 67 15.07 -1.72 7.31
CA TYR A 67 14.43 -0.63 8.03
C TYR A 67 15.44 0.44 8.47
N ARG A 68 16.62 0.01 8.96
CA ARG A 68 17.69 0.93 9.34
C ARG A 68 18.21 1.76 8.17
N ALA A 69 18.23 1.19 6.97
CA ALA A 69 18.71 1.84 5.75
C ALA A 69 17.73 2.86 5.18
N TYR A 70 16.46 2.50 5.09
CA TYR A 70 15.49 3.29 4.34
C TYR A 70 14.56 4.14 5.22
N ASP A 71 14.32 3.71 6.47
CA ASP A 71 13.27 4.31 7.31
C ASP A 71 13.82 5.12 8.51
N SER A 72 15.00 4.80 9.06
CA SER A 72 15.43 5.41 10.34
C SER A 72 16.69 6.29 10.31
N ARG A 73 17.54 6.25 9.27
CA ARG A 73 18.77 7.05 9.25
C ARG A 73 19.09 7.61 7.85
N PRO A 74 18.87 8.90 7.57
CA PRO A 74 19.13 9.50 6.25
C PRO A 74 20.59 9.92 6.05
N LEU A 75 21.55 9.25 6.69
CA LEU A 75 22.98 9.64 6.69
C LEU A 75 23.79 8.83 5.68
N SER A 76 24.97 9.36 5.29
CA SER A 76 25.91 8.66 4.41
C SER A 76 26.27 7.27 4.93
N GLY A 77 26.44 6.31 4.01
CA GLY A 77 26.84 4.93 4.34
C GLY A 77 25.92 3.85 3.78
N TYR A 78 24.74 4.20 3.27
CA TYR A 78 23.89 3.28 2.52
C TYR A 78 24.29 3.28 1.05
N SER A 79 24.77 2.14 0.58
CA SER A 79 25.13 1.88 -0.81
C SER A 79 24.66 0.48 -1.19
N PHE A 80 24.84 0.08 -2.45
CA PHE A 80 24.47 -1.25 -2.92
C PHE A 80 25.08 -2.38 -2.07
N SER A 81 26.28 -2.18 -1.50
CA SER A 81 26.92 -3.17 -0.61
C SER A 81 26.11 -3.49 0.66
N TYR A 82 25.27 -2.54 1.09
CA TYR A 82 24.38 -2.76 2.22
C TYR A 82 23.20 -3.66 1.84
N SER A 83 22.64 -3.47 0.63
CA SER A 83 21.62 -4.36 0.06
C SER A 83 22.15 -5.78 -0.14
N GLU A 84 23.42 -5.96 -0.55
CA GLU A 84 24.04 -7.28 -0.65
C GLU A 84 24.02 -8.04 0.68
N GLN A 85 24.22 -7.35 1.80
CA GLN A 85 24.16 -7.96 3.13
C GLN A 85 22.72 -8.35 3.51
N ILE A 86 21.75 -7.49 3.19
CA ILE A 86 20.32 -7.80 3.40
C ILE A 86 19.93 -9.03 2.58
N PHE A 87 20.29 -9.08 1.30
CA PHE A 87 20.01 -10.23 0.45
C PHE A 87 20.62 -11.52 0.97
N LYS A 88 21.86 -11.50 1.49
CA LYS A 88 22.47 -12.68 2.12
C LYS A 88 21.66 -13.22 3.30
N TYR A 89 21.15 -12.33 4.16
CA TYR A 89 20.31 -12.74 5.28
C TYR A 89 18.97 -13.30 4.81
N LEU A 90 18.30 -12.64 3.87
CA LEU A 90 17.03 -13.11 3.34
C LEU A 90 17.18 -14.42 2.55
N ASP A 91 18.25 -14.57 1.77
CA ASP A 91 18.60 -15.83 1.10
C ASP A 91 18.78 -16.95 2.11
N LYS A 92 19.45 -16.70 3.24
CA LYS A 92 19.60 -17.71 4.29
C LYS A 92 18.27 -18.08 4.94
N ALA A 93 17.41 -17.09 5.19
CA ALA A 93 16.06 -17.33 5.70
C ALA A 93 15.25 -18.24 4.75
N LEU A 94 15.32 -17.97 3.44
CA LEU A 94 14.63 -18.74 2.41
C LEU A 94 15.25 -20.12 2.14
N GLU A 95 16.57 -20.28 2.33
CA GLU A 95 17.23 -21.59 2.30
C GLU A 95 16.71 -22.49 3.43
N LEU A 96 16.59 -21.93 4.64
CA LEU A 96 16.12 -22.64 5.83
C LEU A 96 14.60 -22.88 5.81
N LYS A 97 13.84 -21.94 5.25
CA LYS A 97 12.37 -21.99 5.15
C LYS A 97 11.89 -21.40 3.80
N PRO A 98 11.80 -22.22 2.74
CA PRO A 98 11.45 -21.75 1.39
C PRO A 98 10.05 -21.16 1.23
N ASP A 99 9.12 -21.45 2.14
CA ASP A 99 7.75 -20.93 2.16
C ASP A 99 7.59 -19.69 3.06
N TYR A 100 8.68 -19.11 3.55
CA TYR A 100 8.64 -17.95 4.44
C TYR A 100 8.13 -16.68 3.74
N GLY A 101 6.83 -16.44 3.87
CA GLY A 101 6.12 -15.29 3.28
C GLY A 101 6.74 -13.93 3.57
N ASP A 102 7.01 -13.60 4.84
CA ASP A 102 7.58 -12.30 5.19
C ASP A 102 8.98 -12.12 4.60
N ALA A 103 9.82 -13.16 4.59
CA ALA A 103 11.13 -13.09 3.96
C ALA A 103 11.02 -12.83 2.44
N LYS A 104 10.07 -13.48 1.74
CA LYS A 104 9.79 -13.22 0.32
C LYS A 104 9.30 -11.80 0.07
N TYR A 105 8.38 -11.31 0.91
CA TYR A 105 7.87 -9.94 0.84
C TYR A 105 9.01 -8.92 1.00
N PHE A 106 9.85 -9.08 2.02
CA PHE A 106 10.96 -8.15 2.25
C PHE A 106 12.09 -8.30 1.22
N TYR A 107 12.26 -9.46 0.60
CA TYR A 107 13.14 -9.60 -0.56
C TYR A 107 12.65 -8.72 -1.72
N GLY A 108 11.34 -8.76 -1.99
CA GLY A 108 10.69 -7.88 -2.96
C GLY A 108 10.85 -6.40 -2.60
N ALA A 109 10.67 -6.04 -1.33
CA ALA A 109 10.84 -4.66 -0.86
C ALA A 109 12.29 -4.15 -1.02
N GLU A 110 13.30 -4.97 -0.73
CA GLU A 110 14.71 -4.62 -0.95
C GLU A 110 15.02 -4.45 -2.44
N CYS A 111 14.47 -5.32 -3.29
CA CYS A 111 14.57 -5.16 -4.75
C CYS A 111 13.89 -3.87 -5.21
N SER A 112 12.72 -3.53 -4.65
CA SER A 112 12.01 -2.29 -4.95
C SER A 112 12.84 -1.05 -4.56
N GLY A 113 13.46 -1.04 -3.37
CA GLY A 113 14.36 0.04 -2.97
C GLY A 113 15.50 0.26 -3.96
N ASN A 114 16.13 -0.81 -4.44
CA ASN A 114 17.17 -0.75 -5.47
C ASN A 114 16.63 -0.37 -6.86
N ALA A 115 15.41 -0.80 -7.20
CA ALA A 115 14.72 -0.39 -8.42
C ALA A 115 14.42 1.11 -8.43
N PHE A 116 14.10 1.72 -7.28
CA PHE A 116 13.92 3.17 -7.16
C PHE A 116 15.23 3.92 -7.41
N ILE A 117 16.37 3.39 -6.97
CA ILE A 117 17.70 3.93 -7.32
C ILE A 117 17.94 3.80 -8.84
N ALA A 118 17.51 2.70 -9.47
CA ALA A 118 17.59 2.56 -10.92
C ALA A 118 16.70 3.60 -11.64
N MET A 119 15.49 3.88 -11.15
CA MET A 119 14.61 4.94 -11.67
C MET A 119 15.26 6.32 -11.54
N GLN A 120 15.87 6.64 -10.40
CA GLN A 120 16.61 7.90 -10.21
C GLN A 120 17.71 8.13 -11.25
N ASN A 121 18.34 7.04 -11.69
CA ASN A 121 19.44 7.06 -12.65
C ASN A 121 19.00 6.78 -14.09
N ASN A 122 17.70 6.66 -14.36
CA ASN A 122 17.13 6.26 -15.65
C ASN A 122 17.71 4.92 -16.20
N ASP A 123 18.04 3.99 -15.30
CA ASP A 123 18.66 2.71 -15.62
C ASP A 123 17.59 1.62 -15.81
N ALA A 124 17.07 1.51 -17.03
CA ALA A 124 16.00 0.57 -17.37
C ALA A 124 16.41 -0.90 -17.22
N GLU A 125 17.69 -1.23 -17.45
CA GLU A 125 18.20 -2.59 -17.32
C GLU A 125 18.20 -3.03 -15.85
N LYS A 126 18.74 -2.20 -14.95
CA LYS A 126 18.70 -2.49 -13.51
C LYS A 126 17.29 -2.52 -12.96
N LEU A 127 16.42 -1.63 -13.42
CA LEU A 127 15.01 -1.65 -13.06
C LEU A 127 14.39 -3.03 -13.36
N ARG A 128 14.57 -3.54 -14.59
CA ARG A 128 14.08 -4.87 -14.98
C ARG A 128 14.75 -5.98 -14.18
N TYR A 129 16.06 -5.88 -13.95
CA TYR A 129 16.81 -6.86 -13.17
C TYR A 129 16.24 -7.05 -11.75
N PHE A 130 16.02 -5.98 -11.00
CA PHE A 130 15.54 -6.10 -9.61
C PHE A 130 14.13 -6.66 -9.52
N TYR A 131 13.22 -6.26 -10.42
CA TYR A 131 11.88 -6.86 -10.47
C TYR A 131 11.92 -8.34 -10.90
N LYS A 132 12.87 -8.73 -11.77
CA LYS A 132 13.08 -10.14 -12.09
C LYS A 132 13.60 -10.93 -10.89
N LEU A 133 14.60 -10.39 -10.19
CA LEU A 133 15.18 -11.01 -9.00
C LEU A 133 14.14 -11.22 -7.91
N ALA A 134 13.31 -10.21 -7.63
CA ALA A 134 12.20 -10.32 -6.68
C ALA A 134 11.24 -11.47 -7.05
N ASN A 135 10.87 -11.57 -8.33
CA ASN A 135 10.04 -12.67 -8.82
C ASN A 135 10.71 -14.03 -8.64
N ASP A 136 11.98 -14.16 -9.04
CA ASP A 136 12.75 -15.41 -8.95
C ASP A 136 12.88 -15.90 -7.49
N LYS A 137 12.84 -14.97 -6.53
CA LYS A 137 12.87 -15.24 -5.08
C LYS A 137 11.48 -15.45 -4.47
N GLY A 138 10.43 -15.42 -5.29
CA GLY A 138 9.06 -15.72 -4.88
C GLY A 138 8.30 -14.55 -4.28
N ALA A 139 8.76 -13.31 -4.45
CA ALA A 139 8.05 -12.11 -3.98
C ALA A 139 6.69 -11.90 -4.68
N TYR A 140 6.49 -12.48 -5.86
CA TYR A 140 5.24 -12.37 -6.64
C TYR A 140 4.62 -13.75 -6.91
N PRO A 141 3.98 -14.38 -5.90
CA PRO A 141 3.29 -15.66 -6.08
C PRO A 141 2.08 -15.52 -7.03
N ALA A 142 1.53 -16.65 -7.48
CA ALA A 142 0.47 -16.70 -8.48
C ALA A 142 -0.75 -15.85 -8.11
N TRP A 143 -1.23 -15.94 -6.86
CA TRP A 143 -2.35 -15.13 -6.36
C TRP A 143 -2.07 -13.63 -6.40
N LEU A 144 -0.83 -13.20 -6.13
CA LEU A 144 -0.45 -11.79 -6.11
C LEU A 144 -0.33 -11.25 -7.55
N LYS A 145 0.19 -12.05 -8.48
CA LYS A 145 0.20 -11.71 -9.92
C LYS A 145 -1.22 -11.62 -10.49
N GLU A 146 -2.10 -12.53 -10.12
CA GLU A 146 -3.53 -12.48 -10.48
C GLU A 146 -4.18 -11.19 -9.94
N PHE A 147 -3.94 -10.87 -8.67
CA PHE A 147 -4.33 -9.59 -8.09
C PHE A 147 -3.81 -8.40 -8.90
N GLY A 148 -2.52 -8.35 -9.23
CA GLY A 148 -1.94 -7.24 -10.02
C GLY A 148 -2.56 -7.10 -11.40
N ARG A 149 -2.85 -8.22 -12.10
CA ARG A 149 -3.57 -8.18 -13.39
C ARG A 149 -4.97 -7.61 -13.23
N ASN A 150 -5.70 -8.03 -12.20
CA ASN A 150 -7.05 -7.55 -11.94
C ASN A 150 -7.04 -6.07 -11.56
N PHE A 151 -6.11 -5.67 -10.71
CA PHE A 151 -5.90 -4.28 -10.29
C PHE A 151 -5.67 -3.35 -11.49
N LEU A 152 -4.80 -3.75 -12.43
CA LEU A 152 -4.56 -3.03 -13.68
C LEU A 152 -5.79 -3.06 -14.61
N LYS A 153 -6.45 -4.21 -14.78
CA LYS A 153 -7.64 -4.36 -15.65
C LYS A 153 -8.84 -3.54 -15.19
N SER A 154 -8.98 -3.30 -13.88
CA SER A 154 -10.05 -2.45 -13.35
C SER A 154 -9.93 -0.97 -13.76
N CYS A 155 -8.78 -0.54 -14.29
CA CYS A 155 -8.55 0.83 -14.75
C CYS A 155 -8.85 1.01 -16.24
N ASP A 156 -9.34 2.17 -16.62
CA ASP A 156 -9.52 2.55 -18.03
C ASP A 156 -8.17 2.68 -18.76
N ALA A 157 -8.21 2.71 -20.10
CA ALA A 157 -7.01 2.83 -20.93
C ALA A 157 -6.25 4.13 -20.63
N ASN A 158 -4.91 4.05 -20.67
CA ASN A 158 -3.99 5.16 -20.43
C ASN A 158 -4.12 5.82 -19.04
N ALA A 159 -4.70 5.16 -18.05
CA ALA A 159 -4.94 5.77 -16.74
C ALA A 159 -3.65 6.14 -15.97
N ILE A 160 -3.80 7.05 -15.01
CA ILE A 160 -2.89 7.19 -13.86
C ILE A 160 -3.50 6.42 -12.70
N LEU A 161 -2.74 5.51 -12.10
CA LEU A 161 -3.18 4.72 -10.97
C LEU A 161 -2.31 5.01 -9.76
N PHE A 162 -2.87 5.70 -8.77
CA PHE A 162 -2.24 5.92 -7.49
C PHE A 162 -2.29 4.64 -6.66
N THR A 163 -1.12 4.03 -6.41
CA THR A 163 -0.99 2.81 -5.60
C THR A 163 -0.80 3.16 -4.13
N GLY A 164 -1.28 2.27 -3.25
CA GLY A 164 -1.29 2.49 -1.80
C GLY A 164 0.02 2.11 -1.10
N GLY A 165 0.81 1.20 -1.67
CA GLY A 165 2.11 0.83 -1.14
C GLY A 165 2.90 -0.10 -2.05
N ASN A 166 3.88 -0.79 -1.48
CA ASN A 166 4.72 -1.75 -2.22
C ASN A 166 3.91 -2.92 -2.80
N ALA A 167 2.89 -3.40 -2.07
CA ALA A 167 2.16 -4.61 -2.43
C ALA A 167 1.46 -4.52 -3.80
N ASP A 168 0.76 -3.40 -4.06
CA ASP A 168 0.08 -3.15 -5.32
C ASP A 168 1.02 -2.53 -6.36
N PHE A 169 1.94 -1.65 -5.97
CA PHE A 169 2.91 -1.06 -6.90
C PHE A 169 3.85 -2.11 -7.51
N ASP A 170 4.53 -2.90 -6.68
CA ASP A 170 5.66 -3.72 -7.11
C ASP A 170 5.22 -4.89 -8.01
N VAL A 171 4.11 -5.54 -7.68
CA VAL A 171 3.59 -6.61 -8.53
C VAL A 171 3.08 -6.07 -9.86
N CYS A 172 2.41 -4.92 -9.87
CA CYS A 172 1.93 -4.31 -11.11
C CYS A 172 3.10 -3.88 -12.00
N LEU A 173 4.15 -3.31 -11.42
CA LEU A 173 5.33 -2.91 -12.17
C LEU A 173 6.09 -4.13 -12.71
N TYR A 174 6.23 -5.22 -11.93
CA TYR A 174 6.75 -6.49 -12.44
C TYR A 174 5.95 -6.98 -13.65
N LEU A 175 4.61 -6.96 -13.58
CA LEU A 175 3.75 -7.41 -14.68
C LEU A 175 3.89 -6.53 -15.93
N GLN A 176 4.04 -5.22 -15.77
CA GLN A 176 4.32 -4.29 -16.89
C GLN A 176 5.68 -4.58 -17.52
N LEU A 177 6.72 -4.78 -16.71
CA LEU A 177 8.10 -4.93 -17.17
C LEU A 177 8.38 -6.30 -17.81
N HIS A 178 7.84 -7.38 -17.24
CA HIS A 178 8.22 -8.75 -17.61
C HIS A 178 7.11 -9.53 -18.31
N GLU A 179 5.86 -9.08 -18.19
CA GLU A 179 4.70 -9.79 -18.74
C GLU A 179 3.85 -8.91 -19.69
N ASN A 180 4.31 -7.68 -19.99
CA ASN A 180 3.66 -6.72 -20.91
C ASN A 180 2.18 -6.46 -20.60
N VAL A 181 1.78 -6.51 -19.33
CA VAL A 181 0.39 -6.29 -18.92
C VAL A 181 0.15 -4.79 -18.71
N ARG A 182 -0.81 -4.21 -19.44
CA ARG A 182 -1.30 -2.83 -19.23
C ARG A 182 -0.16 -1.80 -19.07
N THR A 183 0.82 -1.86 -19.97
CA THR A 183 1.95 -0.90 -20.02
C THR A 183 1.50 0.53 -20.40
N ASP A 184 0.23 0.71 -20.72
CA ASP A 184 -0.42 1.99 -20.93
C ASP A 184 -0.73 2.76 -19.63
N ILE A 185 -0.85 2.06 -18.48
CA ILE A 185 -1.15 2.68 -17.18
C ILE A 185 0.14 3.21 -16.56
N THR A 186 0.14 4.44 -16.06
CA THR A 186 1.22 4.93 -15.19
C THR A 186 0.88 4.65 -13.72
N LEU A 187 1.70 3.83 -13.07
CA LEU A 187 1.63 3.55 -11.64
C LEU A 187 2.32 4.67 -10.85
N VAL A 188 1.66 5.22 -9.83
CA VAL A 188 2.18 6.29 -8.98
C VAL A 188 2.00 5.91 -7.51
N PRO A 189 3.04 5.48 -6.78
CA PRO A 189 2.95 5.23 -5.35
C PRO A 189 2.76 6.55 -4.64
N ILE A 190 1.57 6.75 -4.08
CA ILE A 190 1.15 8.03 -3.50
C ILE A 190 2.06 8.46 -2.34
N GLY A 191 2.67 7.50 -1.64
CA GLY A 191 3.65 7.73 -0.57
C GLY A 191 4.98 8.34 -1.03
N ASN A 192 5.26 8.41 -2.34
CA ASN A 192 6.55 8.84 -2.88
C ASN A 192 6.48 10.13 -3.70
N ILE A 193 5.29 10.68 -3.93
CA ILE A 193 5.09 11.89 -4.75
C ILE A 193 5.53 13.18 -4.06
N ASP A 194 6.01 13.10 -2.82
CA ASP A 194 6.66 14.20 -2.10
C ASP A 194 8.17 14.29 -2.36
N ARG A 195 8.77 13.29 -3.03
CA ARG A 195 10.20 13.25 -3.33
C ARG A 195 10.49 13.95 -4.66
N PRO A 196 11.26 15.06 -4.70
CA PRO A 196 11.51 15.83 -5.93
C PRO A 196 12.05 14.99 -7.09
N TRP A 197 12.97 14.05 -6.82
CA TRP A 197 13.50 13.16 -7.84
C TRP A 197 12.41 12.28 -8.47
N TYR A 198 11.43 11.82 -7.68
CA TYR A 198 10.38 10.92 -8.16
C TYR A 198 9.35 11.70 -8.98
N VAL A 199 9.01 12.90 -8.55
CA VAL A 199 8.17 13.84 -9.31
C VAL A 199 8.80 14.15 -10.67
N LYS A 200 10.11 14.42 -10.69
CA LYS A 200 10.86 14.62 -11.93
C LYS A 200 10.85 13.36 -12.80
N PHE A 201 11.05 12.18 -12.22
CA PHE A 201 11.01 10.91 -12.92
C PHE A 201 9.65 10.64 -13.58
N ILE A 202 8.53 10.79 -12.87
CA ILE A 202 7.20 10.56 -13.48
C ILE A 202 6.85 11.63 -14.51
N LYS A 203 7.35 12.87 -14.37
CA LYS A 203 7.19 13.93 -15.36
C LYS A 203 7.88 13.60 -16.69
N THR A 204 9.06 12.99 -16.64
CA THR A 204 9.81 12.59 -17.86
C THR A 204 9.40 11.22 -18.38
N GLY A 205 8.98 10.32 -17.49
CA GLY A 205 8.84 8.91 -17.78
C GLY A 205 10.19 8.20 -17.96
N LEU A 206 10.13 6.95 -18.42
CA LEU A 206 11.27 6.15 -18.83
C LEU A 206 10.93 5.50 -20.17
N ASP A 207 11.62 5.89 -21.24
CA ASP A 207 11.26 5.50 -22.61
C ASP A 207 11.10 3.99 -22.78
N GLY A 208 10.03 3.60 -23.46
CA GLY A 208 9.65 2.20 -23.68
C GLY A 208 9.31 1.40 -22.42
N THR A 209 9.27 2.03 -21.24
CA THR A 209 9.16 1.33 -19.95
C THR A 209 8.07 1.92 -19.06
N ILE A 210 8.14 3.22 -18.73
CA ILE A 210 7.17 3.91 -17.87
C ILE A 210 6.67 5.15 -18.58
N LYS A 211 5.36 5.25 -18.80
CA LYS A 211 4.74 6.44 -19.38
C LYS A 211 4.82 7.61 -18.41
N LYS A 212 5.13 8.79 -18.95
CA LYS A 212 5.12 10.04 -18.20
C LYS A 212 3.73 10.44 -17.71
N VAL A 213 3.69 11.31 -16.71
CA VAL A 213 2.52 12.05 -16.21
C VAL A 213 2.69 13.52 -16.60
N ASP A 214 1.63 14.15 -17.08
CA ASP A 214 1.71 15.56 -17.43
C ASP A 214 1.81 16.39 -16.15
N LEU A 215 2.84 17.23 -16.07
CA LEU A 215 3.15 18.06 -14.91
C LEU A 215 3.70 19.40 -15.39
N ASN A 216 2.92 20.46 -15.18
CA ASN A 216 3.23 21.82 -15.61
C ASN A 216 4.25 22.52 -14.69
N LEU A 217 4.68 21.87 -13.60
CA LEU A 217 5.76 22.37 -12.75
C LEU A 217 7.10 22.33 -13.48
N THR A 218 7.86 23.42 -13.38
CA THR A 218 9.26 23.47 -13.81
C THR A 218 10.15 22.60 -12.90
N ASP A 219 11.33 22.22 -13.39
CA ASP A 219 12.30 21.46 -12.59
C ASP A 219 12.73 22.22 -11.33
N GLN A 220 12.85 23.54 -11.41
CA GLN A 220 13.14 24.38 -10.24
C GLN A 220 12.00 24.33 -9.23
N GLN A 221 10.74 24.45 -9.69
CA GLN A 221 9.59 24.34 -8.79
C GLN A 221 9.52 22.98 -8.10
N ILE A 222 9.83 21.89 -8.82
CA ILE A 222 9.88 20.54 -8.23
C ILE A 222 10.96 20.45 -7.14
N MET A 223 12.15 20.99 -7.39
CA MET A 223 13.24 20.97 -6.43
C MET A 223 12.99 21.87 -5.21
N ASP A 224 12.23 22.96 -5.38
CA ASP A 224 11.89 23.92 -4.33
C ASP A 224 10.60 23.56 -3.57
N ILE A 225 10.01 22.38 -3.78
CA ILE A 225 8.82 21.95 -3.05
C ILE A 225 9.09 21.93 -1.54
N HIS A 226 8.21 22.56 -0.79
CA HIS A 226 8.23 22.67 0.66
C HIS A 226 6.79 22.78 1.18
N PRO A 227 6.54 22.69 2.50
CA PRO A 227 5.22 22.97 3.04
C PRO A 227 4.75 24.39 2.68
N PHE A 228 3.62 24.51 1.97
CA PHE A 228 3.07 25.79 1.52
C PHE A 228 2.09 26.31 2.58
N LYS A 229 2.15 27.60 2.92
CA LYS A 229 1.09 28.19 3.76
C LYS A 229 -0.25 28.01 3.06
N TRP A 230 -1.21 27.41 3.75
CA TRP A 230 -2.46 27.01 3.13
C TRP A 230 -3.62 27.25 4.07
N ASP A 231 -4.64 27.92 3.55
CA ASP A 231 -5.98 27.92 4.11
C ASP A 231 -6.88 27.06 3.22
N THR A 232 -7.98 26.60 3.78
CA THR A 232 -8.98 25.81 3.07
C THR A 232 -9.37 26.50 1.76
N THR A 233 -9.04 25.88 0.63
CA THR A 233 -9.15 26.49 -0.70
C THR A 233 -9.97 25.61 -1.62
N MET A 234 -10.84 26.22 -2.42
CA MET A 234 -11.60 25.52 -3.47
C MET A 234 -10.74 25.41 -4.73
N VAL A 235 -10.37 24.19 -5.10
CA VAL A 235 -9.70 23.89 -6.38
C VAL A 235 -10.76 23.72 -7.46
N SER A 236 -10.47 24.13 -8.69
CA SER A 236 -11.44 24.11 -9.81
C SER A 236 -10.78 23.67 -11.12
N ILE A 237 -11.28 22.60 -11.73
CA ILE A 237 -10.75 22.00 -12.95
C ILE A 237 -11.80 22.04 -14.06
N LYS A 238 -11.35 22.36 -15.29
CA LYS A 238 -12.17 22.24 -16.50
C LYS A 238 -12.28 20.79 -16.93
N LEU A 239 -13.49 20.37 -17.29
CA LEU A 239 -13.78 19.03 -17.78
C LEU A 239 -13.68 18.91 -19.30
N SER A 240 -13.36 17.70 -19.76
CA SER A 240 -13.54 17.32 -21.16
C SER A 240 -15.00 17.39 -21.59
N SER A 241 -15.25 17.47 -22.89
CA SER A 241 -16.60 17.36 -23.44
C SER A 241 -17.18 15.96 -23.20
N GLU A 242 -16.32 14.95 -23.21
CA GLU A 242 -16.65 13.54 -22.96
C GLU A 242 -17.15 13.33 -21.53
N ASP A 243 -16.46 13.84 -20.53
CA ASP A 243 -16.87 13.72 -19.12
C ASP A 243 -18.17 14.49 -18.87
N LYS A 244 -18.32 15.71 -19.43
CA LYS A 244 -19.57 16.46 -19.30
C LYS A 244 -20.75 15.66 -19.84
N LYS A 245 -20.58 15.03 -21.00
CA LYS A 245 -21.60 14.15 -21.59
C LYS A 245 -21.82 12.90 -20.75
N GLN A 246 -20.76 12.26 -20.26
CA GLN A 246 -20.84 11.03 -19.45
C GLN A 246 -21.64 11.26 -18.15
N PHE A 247 -21.46 12.42 -17.51
CA PHE A 247 -22.06 12.74 -16.22
C PHE A 247 -23.28 13.69 -16.33
N GLY A 248 -23.75 14.01 -17.54
CA GLY A 248 -24.92 14.87 -17.75
C GLY A 248 -24.74 16.31 -17.24
N LEU A 249 -23.53 16.86 -17.34
CA LEU A 249 -23.14 18.15 -16.79
C LEU A 249 -23.27 19.27 -17.81
N SER A 250 -23.50 20.50 -17.34
CA SER A 250 -23.60 21.68 -18.20
C SER A 250 -22.24 22.09 -18.81
N ASP A 251 -22.28 22.84 -19.91
CA ASP A 251 -21.05 23.29 -20.60
C ASP A 251 -20.13 24.14 -19.73
N ASN A 252 -20.70 24.90 -18.78
CA ASN A 252 -19.95 25.75 -17.86
C ASN A 252 -19.58 25.04 -16.54
N TYR A 253 -19.90 23.75 -16.39
CA TYR A 253 -19.58 23.01 -15.19
C TYR A 253 -18.06 22.88 -14.99
N LEU A 254 -17.63 23.09 -13.76
CA LEU A 254 -16.26 22.88 -13.29
C LEU A 254 -16.28 21.80 -12.22
N PHE A 255 -15.32 20.88 -12.26
CA PHE A 255 -15.10 20.00 -11.13
C PHE A 255 -14.41 20.79 -10.02
N GLN A 256 -15.06 20.87 -8.87
CA GLN A 256 -14.59 21.66 -7.74
C GLN A 256 -14.59 20.82 -6.47
N TRP A 257 -13.53 20.96 -5.66
CA TRP A 257 -13.50 20.40 -4.32
C TRP A 257 -12.68 21.25 -3.37
N GLN A 258 -13.02 21.14 -2.09
CA GLN A 258 -12.36 21.84 -1.01
C GLN A 258 -11.11 21.07 -0.57
N VAL A 259 -9.97 21.75 -0.55
CA VAL A 259 -8.70 21.21 -0.08
C VAL A 259 -8.34 21.85 1.24
N GLU A 260 -8.37 21.04 2.30
CA GLU A 260 -7.97 21.42 3.64
C GLU A 260 -6.45 21.28 3.84
N PRO A 261 -5.85 22.00 4.81
CA PRO A 261 -4.46 21.76 5.22
C PRO A 261 -4.25 20.37 5.83
N ASP A 262 -3.04 19.81 5.68
CA ASP A 262 -2.60 18.55 6.29
C ASP A 262 -1.39 18.66 7.21
N LEU A 263 -0.70 19.80 7.19
CA LEU A 263 0.44 20.03 8.07
C LEU A 263 0.17 21.19 9.00
N PHE A 264 0.61 21.06 10.26
CA PHE A 264 0.39 22.06 11.28
C PHE A 264 1.66 22.33 12.08
N SER A 265 1.87 23.59 12.48
CA SER A 265 2.98 23.99 13.36
C SER A 265 2.52 25.06 14.34
N GLU A 266 3.14 25.13 15.52
CA GLU A 266 2.96 26.25 16.45
C GLU A 266 4.18 27.18 16.36
N ARG A 267 3.98 28.42 15.88
CA ARG A 267 5.06 29.42 15.79
C ARG A 267 4.52 30.83 16.04
N MET A 268 5.34 31.69 16.64
CA MET A 268 5.08 33.14 16.71
C MET A 268 5.15 33.75 15.29
N HIS A 269 4.31 34.73 14.98
CA HIS A 269 4.31 35.46 13.70
C HIS A 269 5.51 36.41 13.59
N SER A 270 5.88 37.03 14.71
CA SER A 270 6.90 38.06 14.81
C SER A 270 7.68 37.94 16.13
N LYS A 271 8.83 38.60 16.22
CA LYS A 271 9.55 38.81 17.50
C LYS A 271 8.93 39.96 18.31
N ILE A 272 7.61 40.20 18.18
CA ILE A 272 6.94 41.24 18.96
C ILE A 272 6.70 40.71 20.38
N GLU A 273 7.17 41.46 21.35
CA GLU A 273 6.95 41.19 22.77
C GLU A 273 5.43 41.12 23.02
N SER A 274 4.96 40.06 23.70
CA SER A 274 3.55 39.69 23.97
C SER A 274 2.78 38.89 22.90
N GLU A 275 3.38 38.55 21.74
CA GLU A 275 2.70 37.67 20.79
C GLU A 275 2.63 36.21 21.30
N LYS A 276 1.45 35.58 21.25
CA LYS A 276 1.30 34.15 21.54
C LYS A 276 1.51 33.34 20.27
N ALA A 277 2.16 32.18 20.37
CA ALA A 277 2.27 31.23 19.26
C ALA A 277 0.87 30.93 18.69
N LYS A 278 0.72 30.99 17.37
CA LYS A 278 -0.51 30.62 16.67
C LYS A 278 -0.29 29.33 15.90
N LYS A 279 -1.34 28.51 15.83
CA LYS A 279 -1.39 27.34 14.95
C LYS A 279 -1.36 27.83 13.50
N ARG A 280 -0.35 27.39 12.75
CA ARG A 280 -0.23 27.62 11.32
C ARG A 280 -0.59 26.34 10.59
N ALA A 281 -1.31 26.50 9.50
CA ALA A 281 -1.76 25.44 8.62
C ALA A 281 -0.98 25.50 7.29
N TYR A 282 -0.62 24.33 6.78
CA TYR A 282 0.14 24.18 5.55
C TYR A 282 -0.40 23.04 4.72
N LEU A 283 -0.15 23.14 3.41
CA LEU A 283 -0.26 22.06 2.44
C LEU A 283 1.07 21.32 2.38
N SER A 284 1.04 20.01 2.55
CA SER A 284 2.24 19.18 2.40
C SER A 284 2.73 19.15 0.96
N PRO A 285 4.04 18.93 0.75
CA PRO A 285 4.61 18.53 -0.55
C PRO A 285 3.79 17.45 -1.27
N GLN A 286 3.42 16.38 -0.54
CA GLN A 286 2.67 15.25 -1.09
C GLN A 286 1.32 15.70 -1.65
N ARG A 287 0.55 16.46 -0.86
CA ARG A 287 -0.76 16.94 -1.27
C ARG A 287 -0.65 17.96 -2.40
N ALA A 288 0.33 18.87 -2.35
CA ALA A 288 0.57 19.82 -3.44
C ALA A 288 0.80 19.11 -4.79
N ILE A 289 1.63 18.06 -4.80
CA ILE A 289 1.87 17.27 -6.03
C ILE A 289 0.65 16.46 -6.45
N LEU A 290 -0.11 15.90 -5.51
CA LEU A 290 -1.38 15.26 -5.84
C LEU A 290 -2.33 16.23 -6.57
N LEU A 291 -2.51 17.45 -6.05
CA LEU A 291 -3.34 18.47 -6.70
C LEU A 291 -2.83 18.77 -8.11
N GLN A 292 -1.52 18.99 -8.26
CA GLN A 292 -0.93 19.30 -9.55
C GLN A 292 -1.15 18.18 -10.58
N ILE A 293 -0.94 16.92 -10.21
CA ILE A 293 -1.19 15.77 -11.09
C ILE A 293 -2.66 15.76 -11.52
N VAL A 294 -3.59 15.97 -10.59
CA VAL A 294 -5.02 15.98 -10.89
C VAL A 294 -5.40 17.14 -11.81
N GLU A 295 -4.96 18.36 -11.51
CA GLU A 295 -5.21 19.55 -12.33
C GLU A 295 -4.70 19.39 -13.77
N ASP A 296 -3.49 18.85 -13.93
CA ASP A 296 -2.85 18.75 -15.23
C ASP A 296 -3.39 17.59 -16.09
N ASN A 297 -3.93 16.52 -15.49
CA ASN A 297 -4.26 15.28 -16.21
C ASN A 297 -5.76 14.98 -16.29
N PHE A 298 -6.57 15.40 -15.31
CA PHE A 298 -7.94 14.90 -15.14
C PHE A 298 -8.83 15.12 -16.38
N SER A 299 -8.60 16.20 -17.12
CA SER A 299 -9.37 16.55 -18.32
C SER A 299 -9.15 15.65 -19.54
N HIS A 300 -8.14 14.78 -19.56
CA HIS A 300 -7.84 13.96 -20.74
C HIS A 300 -7.28 12.58 -20.39
N ARG A 301 -7.13 12.29 -19.09
CA ARG A 301 -6.52 11.06 -18.61
C ARG A 301 -7.25 10.56 -17.36
N PRO A 302 -7.83 9.34 -17.39
CA PRO A 302 -8.50 8.78 -16.22
C PRO A 302 -7.55 8.66 -15.02
N ILE A 303 -8.01 9.04 -13.84
CA ILE A 303 -7.25 8.95 -12.59
C ILE A 303 -7.94 7.95 -11.65
N TYR A 304 -7.17 6.99 -11.17
CA TYR A 304 -7.60 5.93 -10.28
C TYR A 304 -6.79 5.92 -8.99
N PHE A 305 -7.40 5.44 -7.93
CA PHE A 305 -6.79 5.29 -6.61
C PHE A 305 -6.99 3.87 -6.10
N SER A 306 -5.95 3.33 -5.49
CA SER A 306 -6.00 2.08 -4.73
C SER A 306 -7.00 2.17 -3.58
N ASN A 307 -7.88 1.17 -3.44
CA ASN A 307 -8.76 1.06 -2.28
C ASN A 307 -8.03 0.52 -1.03
N PHE A 308 -6.72 0.29 -1.11
CA PHE A 308 -5.86 -0.20 -0.02
C PHE A 308 -5.08 0.93 0.67
N CYS A 309 -5.36 2.18 0.30
CA CYS A 309 -4.64 3.36 0.78
C CYS A 309 -5.45 4.12 1.86
N SER A 310 -4.76 4.77 2.79
CA SER A 310 -5.40 5.63 3.80
C SER A 310 -6.13 6.81 3.14
N PRO A 311 -7.39 7.08 3.51
CA PRO A 311 -8.13 8.25 3.02
C PRO A 311 -7.45 9.59 3.28
N THR A 312 -6.57 9.67 4.29
CA THR A 312 -5.82 10.89 4.65
C THR A 312 -4.91 11.39 3.51
N LEU A 313 -4.55 10.51 2.58
CA LEU A 313 -3.65 10.79 1.47
C LEU A 313 -4.35 11.38 0.24
N PHE A 314 -5.68 11.38 0.18
CA PHE A 314 -6.43 11.75 -1.02
C PHE A 314 -6.80 13.24 -1.12
N GLY A 315 -6.49 14.06 -0.12
CA GLY A 315 -6.75 15.50 -0.16
C GLY A 315 -8.23 15.87 -0.40
N GLY A 316 -9.16 15.06 0.11
CA GLY A 316 -10.61 15.26 -0.03
C GLY A 316 -11.24 14.66 -1.30
N LEU A 317 -10.43 14.15 -2.23
CA LEU A 317 -10.91 13.59 -3.50
C LEU A 317 -11.75 12.32 -3.33
N ASN A 318 -11.64 11.63 -2.18
CA ASN A 318 -12.38 10.41 -1.91
C ASN A 318 -13.91 10.58 -1.87
N SER A 319 -14.42 11.81 -1.72
CA SER A 319 -15.85 12.12 -1.85
C SER A 319 -16.37 11.97 -3.30
N PHE A 320 -15.45 11.87 -4.26
CA PHE A 320 -15.69 11.80 -5.71
C PHE A 320 -15.25 10.47 -6.32
N PHE A 321 -14.99 9.46 -5.47
CA PHE A 321 -14.51 8.15 -5.88
C PHE A 321 -15.68 7.25 -6.26
N GLN A 322 -15.71 6.81 -7.51
CA GLN A 322 -16.57 5.71 -7.94
C GLN A 322 -15.84 4.40 -7.71
N ASN A 323 -16.31 3.61 -6.75
CA ASN A 323 -15.69 2.34 -6.37
C ASN A 323 -15.86 1.31 -7.50
N CYS A 324 -14.75 0.76 -8.00
CA CYS A 324 -14.69 -0.23 -9.08
C CYS A 324 -14.21 -1.61 -8.59
N GLY A 325 -14.19 -1.86 -7.27
CA GLY A 325 -13.71 -3.09 -6.65
C GLY A 325 -12.38 -2.87 -5.93
N LEU A 326 -11.26 -3.24 -6.57
CA LEU A 326 -9.91 -3.08 -5.99
C LEU A 326 -9.39 -1.63 -6.08
N VAL A 327 -9.95 -0.83 -6.99
CA VAL A 327 -9.59 0.57 -7.24
C VAL A 327 -10.85 1.44 -7.27
N SER A 328 -10.67 2.74 -7.13
CA SER A 328 -11.72 3.75 -7.34
C SER A 328 -11.33 4.72 -8.44
N ARG A 329 -12.27 5.03 -9.34
CA ARG A 329 -12.10 6.07 -10.37
C ARG A 329 -12.43 7.44 -9.76
N LEU A 330 -11.60 8.45 -10.00
CA LEU A 330 -11.96 9.84 -9.70
C LEU A 330 -13.01 10.32 -10.72
N THR A 331 -14.08 10.92 -10.23
CA THR A 331 -15.18 11.46 -11.04
C THR A 331 -15.36 12.95 -10.76
N PRO A 332 -16.06 13.70 -11.64
CA PRO A 332 -16.29 15.13 -11.41
C PRO A 332 -17.46 15.41 -10.46
N VAL A 333 -18.16 14.38 -9.99
CA VAL A 333 -19.39 14.48 -9.18
C VAL A 333 -19.23 13.78 -7.84
N LEU A 334 -19.97 14.23 -6.83
CA LEU A 334 -20.03 13.50 -5.57
C LEU A 334 -20.62 12.11 -5.81
N THR A 335 -19.96 11.08 -5.28
CA THR A 335 -20.34 9.69 -5.56
C THR A 335 -21.10 9.06 -4.40
N LYS A 336 -20.77 9.45 -3.16
CA LYS A 336 -21.42 8.92 -1.96
C LYS A 336 -22.94 9.15 -2.01
N ASP A 337 -23.71 8.11 -1.71
CA ASP A 337 -25.18 8.12 -1.69
C ASP A 337 -25.82 8.51 -3.04
N THR A 338 -25.10 8.33 -4.15
CA THR A 338 -25.60 8.56 -5.52
C THR A 338 -25.48 7.27 -6.36
N GLU A 339 -26.04 7.29 -7.57
CA GLU A 339 -25.85 6.22 -8.55
C GLU A 339 -24.38 6.05 -9.01
N PHE A 340 -23.53 7.05 -8.78
CA PHE A 340 -22.11 7.02 -9.13
C PHE A 340 -21.23 6.40 -8.05
N ALA A 341 -21.77 5.99 -6.90
CA ALA A 341 -21.02 5.38 -5.80
C ALA A 341 -20.20 4.15 -6.26
N PHE A 342 -20.78 3.33 -7.15
CA PHE A 342 -20.20 2.07 -7.58
C PHE A 342 -20.23 1.92 -9.10
N ASN A 343 -19.14 1.41 -9.66
CA ASN A 343 -19.12 0.89 -11.01
C ASN A 343 -19.32 -0.63 -10.98
N TYR A 344 -20.58 -1.06 -10.89
CA TYR A 344 -20.88 -2.48 -10.77
C TYR A 344 -20.45 -3.29 -11.99
N SER A 345 -20.39 -2.70 -13.19
CA SER A 345 -19.90 -3.42 -14.38
C SER A 345 -18.45 -3.84 -14.23
N LYS A 346 -17.58 -2.97 -13.69
CA LYS A 346 -16.18 -3.29 -13.41
C LYS A 346 -16.04 -4.31 -12.26
N MET A 347 -16.92 -4.24 -11.26
CA MET A 347 -16.96 -5.25 -10.18
C MET A 347 -17.41 -6.62 -10.69
N ASP A 348 -18.43 -6.66 -11.55
CA ASP A 348 -18.89 -7.86 -12.23
C ASP A 348 -17.77 -8.48 -13.07
N GLU A 349 -17.01 -7.68 -13.82
CA GLU A 349 -15.84 -8.14 -14.59
C GLU A 349 -14.71 -8.66 -13.69
N LEU A 350 -14.43 -7.98 -12.58
CA LEU A 350 -13.44 -8.41 -11.60
C LEU A 350 -13.78 -9.79 -11.00
N LEU A 351 -15.05 -10.03 -10.70
CA LEU A 351 -15.54 -11.28 -10.08
C LEU A 351 -15.95 -12.34 -11.12
N GLN A 352 -15.24 -12.39 -12.24
CA GLN A 352 -15.34 -13.52 -13.18
C GLN A 352 -14.41 -14.66 -12.75
N GLU A 353 -14.83 -15.90 -12.96
CA GLU A 353 -14.09 -17.09 -12.51
C GLU A 353 -12.62 -17.09 -12.95
N GLN A 354 -12.33 -16.78 -14.21
CA GLN A 354 -10.97 -16.72 -14.74
C GLN A 354 -10.04 -15.71 -14.05
N ASN A 355 -10.62 -14.72 -13.36
CA ASN A 355 -9.87 -13.67 -12.66
C ASN A 355 -9.55 -14.04 -11.21
N VAL A 356 -10.08 -15.15 -10.66
CA VAL A 356 -9.87 -15.53 -9.25
C VAL A 356 -9.38 -16.97 -9.06
N VAL A 357 -8.94 -17.63 -10.13
CA VAL A 357 -8.55 -19.05 -10.10
C VAL A 357 -7.33 -19.33 -9.22
N ASN A 358 -6.41 -18.36 -9.10
CA ASN A 358 -5.20 -18.50 -8.29
C ASN A 358 -5.38 -18.00 -6.86
N PHE A 359 -6.49 -17.34 -6.53
CA PHE A 359 -6.73 -16.80 -5.19
C PHE A 359 -6.54 -17.85 -4.08
N LYS A 360 -7.03 -19.07 -4.27
CA LYS A 360 -6.84 -20.20 -3.34
C LYS A 360 -5.39 -20.60 -3.06
N THR A 361 -4.45 -20.23 -3.94
CA THR A 361 -3.02 -20.52 -3.73
C THR A 361 -2.39 -19.63 -2.65
N LEU A 362 -3.11 -18.59 -2.20
CA LEU A 362 -2.70 -17.71 -1.12
C LEU A 362 -2.41 -18.46 0.17
N ILE A 363 -3.21 -19.47 0.54
CA ILE A 363 -2.99 -20.21 1.81
C ILE A 363 -1.63 -20.93 1.85
N ASN A 364 -1.11 -21.33 0.68
CA ASN A 364 0.17 -22.03 0.54
C ASN A 364 1.36 -21.08 0.40
N SER A 365 1.11 -19.79 0.17
CA SER A 365 2.13 -18.78 -0.14
C SER A 365 1.76 -17.43 0.46
N SER A 366 1.21 -17.48 1.67
CA SER A 366 0.72 -16.31 2.39
C SER A 366 1.89 -15.39 2.72
N MET A 367 1.67 -14.09 2.54
CA MET A 367 2.57 -13.02 2.95
C MET A 367 1.80 -12.19 3.97
N PRO A 368 1.94 -12.49 5.28
CA PRO A 368 1.08 -11.95 6.34
C PRO A 368 0.85 -10.44 6.29
N ARG A 369 1.88 -9.68 5.90
CA ARG A 369 1.80 -8.21 5.76
C ARG A 369 0.81 -7.70 4.71
N ILE A 370 0.48 -8.50 3.70
CA ILE A 370 -0.34 -8.06 2.54
C ILE A 370 -1.52 -8.99 2.21
N SER A 371 -1.45 -10.26 2.60
CA SER A 371 -2.47 -11.25 2.27
C SER A 371 -3.85 -10.86 2.80
N GLY A 372 -3.93 -10.42 4.06
CA GLY A 372 -5.21 -10.00 4.65
C GLY A 372 -5.82 -8.79 3.94
N VAL A 373 -5.01 -7.79 3.60
CA VAL A 373 -5.46 -6.58 2.90
C VAL A 373 -6.08 -6.93 1.53
N ILE A 374 -5.43 -7.81 0.77
CA ILE A 374 -5.92 -8.24 -0.54
C ILE A 374 -7.18 -9.09 -0.41
N VAL A 375 -7.22 -10.02 0.54
CA VAL A 375 -8.41 -10.83 0.84
C VAL A 375 -9.61 -9.93 1.16
N SER A 376 -9.45 -8.95 2.05
CA SER A 376 -10.50 -7.98 2.38
C SER A 376 -10.98 -7.19 1.16
N GLY A 377 -10.10 -6.84 0.21
CA GLY A 377 -10.48 -6.15 -1.03
C GLY A 377 -11.47 -6.91 -1.90
N TYR A 378 -11.21 -8.20 -2.14
CA TYR A 378 -12.12 -9.07 -2.89
C TYR A 378 -13.44 -9.30 -2.13
N TYR A 379 -13.35 -9.50 -0.81
CA TYR A 379 -14.54 -9.70 0.03
C TYR A 379 -15.44 -8.47 0.07
N ASN A 380 -14.88 -7.27 0.18
CA ASN A 380 -15.64 -6.03 0.09
C ASN A 380 -16.30 -5.88 -1.29
N THR A 381 -15.62 -6.27 -2.36
CA THR A 381 -16.20 -6.25 -3.72
C THR A 381 -17.39 -7.21 -3.83
N LEU A 382 -17.24 -8.44 -3.34
CA LEU A 382 -18.32 -9.44 -3.29
C LEU A 382 -19.55 -8.89 -2.55
N LEU A 383 -19.34 -8.30 -1.37
CA LEU A 383 -20.42 -7.75 -0.55
C LEU A 383 -21.15 -6.60 -1.24
N ASN A 384 -20.41 -5.65 -1.82
CA ASN A 384 -21.02 -4.53 -2.56
C ASN A 384 -21.86 -5.01 -3.74
N LEU A 385 -21.38 -6.03 -4.46
CA LEU A 385 -22.09 -6.58 -5.61
C LEU A 385 -23.29 -7.45 -5.19
N SER A 386 -23.18 -8.19 -4.09
CA SER A 386 -24.31 -8.93 -3.49
C SER A 386 -25.43 -7.97 -3.07
N GLU A 387 -25.09 -6.85 -2.43
CA GLU A 387 -26.07 -5.82 -2.03
C GLU A 387 -26.79 -5.20 -3.24
N LYS A 388 -26.08 -4.98 -4.35
CA LYS A 388 -26.71 -4.57 -5.63
C LYS A 388 -27.74 -5.60 -6.08
N PHE A 389 -27.36 -6.88 -6.13
CA PHE A 389 -28.26 -7.93 -6.59
C PHE A 389 -29.49 -8.09 -5.70
N ASP A 390 -29.36 -7.89 -4.38
CA ASP A 390 -30.51 -7.85 -3.47
C ASP A 390 -31.43 -6.67 -3.80
N LYS A 391 -30.89 -5.47 -3.99
CA LYS A 391 -31.68 -4.27 -4.35
C LYS A 391 -32.41 -4.44 -5.69
N THR A 392 -31.82 -5.15 -6.66
CA THR A 392 -32.40 -5.37 -7.99
C THR A 392 -33.18 -6.69 -8.11
N ASN A 393 -33.30 -7.48 -7.05
CA ASN A 393 -33.88 -8.83 -7.06
C ASN A 393 -33.23 -9.77 -8.10
N ASP A 394 -31.91 -9.66 -8.35
CA ASP A 394 -31.17 -10.51 -9.27
C ASP A 394 -30.67 -11.79 -8.58
N LEU A 395 -31.56 -12.78 -8.49
CA LEU A 395 -31.24 -14.08 -7.88
C LEU A 395 -30.17 -14.86 -8.65
N LYS A 396 -30.04 -14.65 -9.97
CA LYS A 396 -29.05 -15.36 -10.80
C LYS A 396 -27.65 -14.84 -10.49
N GLY A 397 -27.47 -13.52 -10.47
CA GLY A 397 -26.22 -12.87 -10.08
C GLY A 397 -25.79 -13.28 -8.67
N LYS A 398 -26.72 -13.28 -7.71
CA LYS A 398 -26.45 -13.69 -6.33
C LYS A 398 -26.01 -15.15 -6.22
N ASN A 399 -26.69 -16.07 -6.90
CA ASN A 399 -26.30 -17.49 -6.92
C ASN A 399 -24.92 -17.70 -7.57
N TYR A 400 -24.62 -16.95 -8.63
CA TYR A 400 -23.30 -17.00 -9.27
C TYR A 400 -22.19 -16.55 -8.29
N LEU A 401 -22.37 -15.42 -7.61
CA LEU A 401 -21.37 -14.94 -6.62
C LEU A 401 -21.16 -15.93 -5.48
N LYS A 402 -22.24 -16.56 -5.00
CA LYS A 402 -22.15 -17.59 -3.96
C LYS A 402 -21.30 -18.77 -4.43
N LEU A 403 -21.56 -19.30 -5.62
CA LEU A 403 -20.78 -20.41 -6.19
C LEU A 403 -19.33 -20.02 -6.43
N LEU A 404 -19.08 -18.81 -6.92
CA LEU A 404 -17.74 -18.28 -7.12
C LEU A 404 -16.98 -18.19 -5.79
N PHE A 405 -17.63 -17.66 -4.75
CA PHE A 405 -17.06 -17.53 -3.42
C PHE A 405 -16.71 -18.91 -2.84
N GLU A 406 -17.65 -19.84 -2.83
CA GLU A 406 -17.44 -21.20 -2.31
C GLU A 406 -16.34 -21.96 -3.06
N LYS A 407 -16.19 -21.71 -4.37
CA LYS A 407 -15.21 -22.42 -5.21
C LYS A 407 -13.79 -21.85 -5.12
N HIS A 408 -13.64 -20.52 -5.05
CA HIS A 408 -12.34 -19.86 -5.25
C HIS A 408 -11.90 -18.92 -4.13
N LEU A 409 -12.84 -18.32 -3.39
CA LEU A 409 -12.54 -17.22 -2.45
C LEU A 409 -12.71 -17.61 -0.98
N LYS A 410 -13.48 -18.66 -0.67
CA LYS A 410 -13.57 -19.28 0.65
C LYS A 410 -12.39 -20.22 0.85
N ILE A 411 -11.31 -19.71 1.42
CA ILE A 411 -10.01 -20.40 1.46
C ILE A 411 -9.56 -20.73 2.89
N GLY A 412 -10.37 -20.39 3.89
CA GLY A 412 -10.05 -20.57 5.30
C GLY A 412 -9.04 -19.55 5.82
N TYR A 413 -8.89 -18.39 5.17
CA TYR A 413 -7.92 -17.37 5.61
C TYR A 413 -8.43 -16.59 6.82
N ASP A 414 -9.71 -16.18 6.77
CA ASP A 414 -10.45 -15.60 7.90
C ASP A 414 -11.79 -16.32 7.99
N THR A 415 -11.83 -17.42 8.73
CA THR A 415 -13.01 -18.31 8.73
C THR A 415 -14.25 -17.64 9.33
N GLU A 416 -14.06 -16.72 10.28
CA GLU A 416 -15.16 -15.97 10.88
C GLU A 416 -15.80 -15.05 9.83
N PHE A 417 -14.98 -14.22 9.17
CA PHE A 417 -15.47 -13.31 8.16
C PHE A 417 -15.99 -14.03 6.90
N GLU A 418 -15.33 -15.11 6.46
CA GLU A 418 -15.82 -15.95 5.36
C GLU A 418 -17.21 -16.54 5.65
N ASN A 419 -17.48 -16.92 6.89
CA ASN A 419 -18.80 -17.41 7.29
C ASN A 419 -19.85 -16.28 7.34
N GLU A 420 -19.47 -15.03 7.62
CA GLU A 420 -20.37 -13.88 7.51
C GLU A 420 -20.73 -13.59 6.06
N ILE A 421 -19.76 -13.64 5.15
CA ILE A 421 -20.00 -13.46 3.71
C ILE A 421 -20.96 -14.53 3.19
N GLN A 422 -20.80 -15.79 3.59
CA GLN A 422 -21.68 -16.87 3.13
C GLN A 422 -23.15 -16.71 3.57
N LYS A 423 -23.42 -15.95 4.64
CA LYS A 423 -24.77 -15.67 5.13
C LYS A 423 -25.48 -14.55 4.36
N LYS A 424 -24.73 -13.68 3.68
CA LYS A 424 -25.24 -12.53 2.93
C LYS A 424 -25.44 -12.91 1.48
#